data_AF-A0A917VBQ1-F1
#
_entry.id   AF-A0A917VBQ1-F1
#
_cell.length_a   1.000
_cell.length_b   1.000
_cell.length_c   1.000
_cell.angle_alpha   90.00
_cell.angle_beta   90.00
_cell.angle_gamma   90.00
#
_symmetry.space_group_name_H-M   'P 1'
#
loop_
_entity.id
_entity.type
_entity.pdbx_description
1 polymer ?
#
loop_
_entity_poly.entity_id
_entity_poly.type
_entity_poly.pdbx_seq_one_letter_code
_entity_poly.pdbx_strand_id
1 'polypeptide(L)'
;MTLRQDGTWRGNMVRAFDDLVADLSSEAEVEPRCTAEEMALHLGIARARALTRNRPRRVQETVGDLPEHCRDFDWHACSDMLFQDHDVLMLFDNSLEGIEDSDSHVNQALGMVNLAAQDWFDPFDPEQTRNPNRGFRQQ
;
A
#
# COMPACT_ATOMS: atom_id res chain seq x y z
N MET A 1 -11.62 3.58 11.66
CA MET A 1 -10.86 2.35 11.93
C MET A 1 -9.41 2.55 12.44
N THR A 2 -8.56 3.33 11.76
CA THR A 2 -7.11 3.39 12.06
C THR A 2 -6.68 4.44 13.12
N LEU A 3 -7.49 5.49 13.37
CA LEU A 3 -7.16 6.58 14.30
C LEU A 3 -6.98 6.15 15.77
N ARG A 4 -7.55 5.00 16.16
CA ARG A 4 -7.50 4.48 17.54
C ARG A 4 -6.41 3.43 17.76
N GLN A 5 -5.63 3.12 16.72
CA GLN A 5 -4.63 2.08 16.78
C GLN A 5 -3.39 2.50 17.58
N ASP A 6 -2.75 1.52 18.21
CA ASP A 6 -1.65 1.71 19.15
C ASP A 6 -0.29 1.91 18.46
N GLY A 7 0.77 2.00 19.28
CA GLY A 7 2.13 2.16 18.78
C GLY A 7 2.65 0.94 17.99
N THR A 8 2.21 -0.26 18.36
CA THR A 8 2.60 -1.51 17.69
C THR A 8 2.04 -1.55 16.28
N TRP A 9 0.76 -1.26 16.14
CA TRP A 9 0.09 -1.18 14.83
C TRP A 9 0.76 -0.15 13.92
N ARG A 10 1.07 1.05 14.44
CA ARG A 10 1.79 2.08 13.66
C ARG A 10 3.20 1.64 13.28
N GLY A 11 3.89 0.93 14.16
CA GLY A 11 5.18 0.32 13.87
C GLY A 11 5.08 -0.68 12.71
N ASN A 12 4.07 -1.55 12.71
CA ASN A 12 3.83 -2.48 11.61
C ASN A 12 3.48 -1.77 10.29
N MET A 13 2.78 -0.63 10.34
CA MET A 13 2.61 0.20 9.13
C MET A 13 3.93 0.74 8.58
N VAL A 14 4.87 1.15 9.45
CA VAL A 14 6.21 1.57 8.99
C VAL A 14 6.93 0.40 8.31
N ARG A 15 6.81 -0.81 8.85
CA ARG A 15 7.36 -2.02 8.22
C ARG A 15 6.79 -2.25 6.82
N ALA A 16 5.49 -2.05 6.62
CA ALA A 16 4.88 -2.19 5.29
C ALA A 16 5.51 -1.24 4.25
N PHE A 17 5.85 0.00 4.63
CA PHE A 17 6.62 0.90 3.75
C PHE A 17 8.04 0.39 3.50
N ASP A 18 8.74 -0.05 4.54
CA ASP A 18 10.10 -0.59 4.41
C ASP A 18 10.14 -1.85 3.53
N ASP A 19 9.11 -2.70 3.61
CA ASP A 19 8.95 -3.91 2.80
C ASP A 19 8.83 -3.58 1.30
N LEU A 20 7.97 -2.62 0.93
CA LEU A 20 7.86 -2.14 -0.45
C LEU A 20 9.16 -1.51 -0.97
N VAL A 21 9.88 -0.77 -0.11
CA VAL A 21 11.18 -0.19 -0.49
C VAL A 21 12.23 -1.28 -0.69
N ALA A 22 12.20 -2.35 0.11
CA ALA A 22 13.10 -3.48 -0.04
C ALA A 22 12.84 -4.21 -1.37
N ASP A 23 11.58 -4.44 -1.72
CA ASP A 23 11.20 -5.04 -3.01
C ASP A 23 11.72 -4.22 -4.19
N LEU A 24 11.45 -2.90 -4.19
CA LEU A 24 11.97 -1.95 -5.19
C LEU A 24 13.49 -1.99 -5.33
N SER A 25 14.21 -2.22 -4.23
CA SER A 25 15.68 -2.26 -4.22
C SER A 25 16.26 -3.58 -4.73
N SER A 26 15.43 -4.63 -4.82
CA SER A 26 15.86 -5.99 -5.12
C SER A 26 15.64 -6.42 -6.58
N GLU A 27 15.25 -5.49 -7.47
CA GLU A 27 14.76 -5.77 -8.83
C GLU A 27 13.56 -6.74 -8.88
N ALA A 28 12.95 -7.03 -7.73
CA ALA A 28 11.72 -7.81 -7.64
C ALA A 28 10.52 -6.97 -8.09
N GLU A 29 9.49 -7.65 -8.60
CA GLU A 29 8.19 -7.02 -8.85
C GLU A 29 7.59 -6.58 -7.51
N VAL A 30 7.08 -5.35 -7.48
CA VAL A 30 6.43 -4.80 -6.29
C VAL A 30 5.01 -5.31 -6.27
N GLU A 31 4.73 -6.23 -5.37
CA GLU A 31 3.43 -6.82 -5.18
C GLU A 31 3.05 -6.77 -3.69
N PRO A 32 2.02 -5.99 -3.31
CA PRO A 32 1.52 -5.98 -1.95
C PRO A 32 1.08 -7.37 -1.49
N ARG A 33 1.55 -7.80 -0.31
CA ARG A 33 1.24 -9.13 0.24
C ARG A 33 0.19 -9.11 1.35
N CYS A 34 -0.22 -7.92 1.77
CA CYS A 34 -1.27 -7.69 2.77
C CYS A 34 -1.89 -6.30 2.61
N THR A 35 -3.04 -6.08 3.27
CA THR A 35 -3.82 -4.83 3.23
C THR A 35 -2.98 -3.60 3.62
N ALA A 36 -2.06 -3.76 4.58
CA ALA A 36 -1.17 -2.70 5.00
C ALA A 36 -0.18 -2.27 3.91
N GLU A 37 0.39 -3.21 3.16
CA GLU A 37 1.28 -2.93 2.04
C GLU A 37 0.50 -2.25 0.90
N GLU A 38 -0.71 -2.70 0.61
CA GLU A 38 -1.59 -2.08 -0.40
C GLU A 38 -1.89 -0.62 -0.04
N MET A 39 -2.28 -0.37 1.21
CA MET A 39 -2.51 0.98 1.72
C MET A 39 -1.24 1.85 1.66
N ALA A 40 -0.09 1.29 2.03
CA ALA A 40 1.19 2.00 1.98
C ALA A 40 1.54 2.41 0.54
N LEU A 41 1.30 1.52 -0.44
CA LEU A 41 1.53 1.80 -1.85
C LEU A 41 0.59 2.88 -2.37
N HIS A 42 -0.70 2.85 -2.01
CA HIS A 42 -1.67 3.90 -2.36
C HIS A 42 -1.23 5.27 -1.83
N LEU A 43 -0.78 5.33 -0.57
CA LEU A 43 -0.26 6.56 0.04
C LEU A 43 1.01 7.03 -0.67
N GLY A 44 1.91 6.10 -1.05
CA GLY A 44 3.13 6.37 -1.81
C GLY A 44 2.83 7.02 -3.17
N ILE A 45 1.94 6.42 -3.96
CA ILE A 45 1.52 6.93 -5.28
C ILE A 45 0.81 8.29 -5.14
N ALA A 46 -0.11 8.42 -4.18
CA ALA A 46 -0.79 9.69 -3.92
C ALA A 46 0.22 10.80 -3.56
N ARG A 47 1.25 10.47 -2.77
CA ARG A 47 2.33 11.38 -2.42
C ARG A 47 3.19 11.75 -3.62
N ALA A 48 3.58 10.78 -4.44
CA ALA A 48 4.37 11.00 -5.66
C ALA A 48 3.62 11.92 -6.64
N ARG A 49 2.33 11.65 -6.90
CA ARG A 49 1.46 12.50 -7.71
C ARG A 49 1.37 13.94 -7.19
N ALA A 50 1.24 14.11 -5.87
CA ALA A 50 1.22 15.44 -5.26
C ALA A 50 2.57 16.17 -5.39
N LEU A 51 3.70 15.45 -5.28
CA LEU A 51 5.03 16.02 -5.46
C LEU A 51 5.28 16.46 -6.91
N THR A 52 4.87 15.68 -7.91
CA THR A 52 5.00 16.05 -9.32
C THR A 52 4.25 17.33 -9.64
N ARG A 53 3.04 17.51 -9.08
CA ARG A 53 2.27 18.75 -9.26
C ARG A 53 2.86 19.94 -8.50
N ASN A 54 3.24 19.74 -7.24
CA ASN A 54 3.55 20.85 -6.33
C ASN A 54 5.05 21.21 -6.31
N ARG A 55 5.94 20.27 -6.66
CA ARG A 55 7.40 20.41 -6.61
C ARG A 55 8.09 19.70 -7.79
N PRO A 56 7.76 20.04 -9.04
CA PRO A 56 8.25 19.33 -10.23
C PRO A 56 9.79 19.31 -10.34
N ARG A 57 10.47 20.41 -9.99
CA ARG A 57 11.95 20.45 -9.98
C ARG A 57 12.58 19.42 -9.05
N ARG A 58 12.02 19.28 -7.85
CA ARG A 58 12.50 18.30 -6.87
C ARG A 58 12.30 16.87 -7.37
N VAL A 59 11.19 16.62 -8.05
CA VAL A 59 10.95 15.31 -8.67
C VAL A 59 11.99 15.06 -9.76
N GLN A 60 12.22 16.01 -10.66
CA GLN A 60 13.24 15.91 -11.69
C GLN A 60 14.65 15.67 -11.12
N GLU A 61 15.02 16.35 -10.04
CA GLU A 61 16.28 16.10 -9.32
C GLU A 61 16.35 14.70 -8.70
N THR A 62 15.22 14.15 -8.27
CA THR A 62 15.15 12.83 -7.61
C THR A 62 15.21 11.68 -8.60
N VAL A 63 14.57 11.82 -9.76
CA VAL A 63 14.46 10.75 -10.78
C VAL A 63 15.34 10.98 -12.00
N GLY A 64 16.15 12.05 -12.02
CA GLY A 64 16.88 12.49 -13.21
C GLY A 64 17.95 11.52 -13.73
N ASP A 65 18.38 10.57 -12.90
CA ASP A 65 19.33 9.51 -13.29
C ASP A 65 18.62 8.25 -13.82
N LEU A 66 17.28 8.19 -13.76
CA LEU A 66 16.49 7.08 -14.30
C LEU A 66 16.22 7.29 -15.80
N PRO A 67 16.14 6.22 -16.60
CA PRO A 67 15.75 6.32 -18.01
C PRO A 67 14.34 6.91 -18.16
N GLU A 68 14.18 7.88 -19.06
CA GLU A 68 12.86 8.41 -19.40
C GLU A 68 12.01 7.34 -20.12
N HIS A 69 10.74 7.26 -19.76
CA HIS A 69 9.76 6.39 -20.40
C HIS A 69 8.48 7.15 -20.76
N CYS A 70 7.81 6.76 -21.85
CA CYS A 70 6.61 7.47 -22.33
C CYS A 70 5.40 7.41 -21.38
N ARG A 71 5.45 6.52 -20.38
CA ARG A 71 4.46 6.39 -19.32
C ARG A 71 4.91 7.03 -18.00
N ASP A 72 6.01 7.77 -18.00
CA ASP A 72 6.41 8.51 -16.80
C ASP A 72 5.29 9.44 -16.35
N PHE A 73 4.99 9.38 -15.05
CA PHE A 73 3.90 10.14 -14.42
C PHE A 73 2.49 9.81 -14.91
N ASP A 74 2.30 8.70 -15.64
CA ASP A 74 0.97 8.11 -15.87
C ASP A 74 0.50 7.40 -14.59
N TRP A 75 -0.03 8.19 -13.67
CA TRP A 75 -0.46 7.70 -12.36
C TRP A 75 -1.64 6.73 -12.43
N HIS A 76 -2.43 6.78 -13.51
CA HIS A 76 -3.53 5.84 -13.68
C HIS A 76 -2.98 4.47 -14.08
N ALA A 77 -2.13 4.42 -15.12
CA ALA A 77 -1.47 3.18 -15.51
C ALA A 77 -0.60 2.60 -14.39
N CYS A 78 0.08 3.45 -13.61
CA CYS A 78 0.85 3.04 -12.44
C CYS A 78 -0.03 2.36 -11.38
N SER A 79 -1.23 2.87 -11.14
CA SER A 79 -2.19 2.24 -10.22
C SER A 79 -2.70 0.92 -10.80
N ASP A 80 -3.12 0.89 -12.06
CA ASP A 80 -3.69 -0.32 -12.68
C ASP A 80 -2.67 -1.47 -12.78
N MET A 81 -1.36 -1.16 -12.82
CA MET A 81 -0.30 -2.17 -12.92
C MET A 81 0.20 -2.69 -11.57
N LEU A 82 0.20 -1.87 -10.52
CA LEU A 82 0.82 -2.20 -9.24
C LEU A 82 -0.15 -2.86 -8.25
N PHE A 83 -1.42 -2.97 -8.62
CA PHE A 83 -2.48 -3.48 -7.77
C PHE A 83 -3.25 -4.57 -8.52
N GLN A 84 -3.46 -5.71 -7.86
CA GLN A 84 -4.35 -6.74 -8.39
C GLN A 84 -5.82 -6.29 -8.29
N ASP A 85 -6.17 -5.63 -7.20
CA ASP A 85 -7.44 -4.96 -6.94
C ASP A 85 -7.24 -3.67 -6.11
N HIS A 86 -8.31 -2.91 -5.90
CA HIS A 86 -8.28 -1.66 -5.13
C HIS A 86 -9.19 -1.73 -3.92
N ASP A 87 -9.35 -2.93 -3.37
CA ASP A 87 -10.39 -3.23 -2.41
C ASP A 87 -10.17 -2.50 -1.08
N VAL A 88 -8.90 -2.21 -0.72
CA VAL A 88 -8.61 -1.41 0.46
C VAL A 88 -9.18 0.01 0.38
N LEU A 89 -9.40 0.56 -0.82
CA LEU A 89 -9.98 1.89 -0.98
C LEU A 89 -11.47 1.92 -0.64
N MET A 90 -12.15 0.78 -0.66
CA MET A 90 -13.57 0.68 -0.27
C MET A 90 -13.79 1.05 1.20
N LEU A 91 -12.77 0.93 2.05
CA LEU A 91 -12.79 1.40 3.46
C LEU A 91 -13.02 2.91 3.61
N PHE A 92 -12.84 3.69 2.54
CA PHE A 92 -13.06 5.14 2.53
C PHE A 92 -14.30 5.56 1.75
N ASP A 93 -15.06 4.61 1.21
CA ASP A 93 -16.37 4.88 0.64
C ASP A 93 -17.42 4.87 1.74
N ASN A 94 -17.98 6.04 2.04
CA ASN A 94 -19.02 6.19 3.07
C ASN A 94 -20.29 5.38 2.77
N SER A 95 -20.52 4.97 1.52
CA SER A 95 -21.66 4.12 1.16
C SER A 95 -21.46 2.65 1.55
N LEU A 96 -20.24 2.26 1.90
CA LEU A 96 -19.83 0.92 2.31
C LEU A 96 -19.48 0.87 3.81
N GLU A 97 -20.14 1.69 4.62
CA GLU A 97 -19.93 1.71 6.07
C GLU A 97 -20.09 0.29 6.67
N GLY A 98 -19.08 -0.16 7.42
CA GLY A 98 -19.04 -1.49 8.01
C GLY A 98 -18.51 -2.59 7.09
N ILE A 99 -17.97 -2.27 5.90
CA ILE A 99 -17.33 -3.27 5.03
C ILE A 99 -16.09 -3.91 5.67
N GLU A 100 -15.49 -3.29 6.68
CA GLU A 100 -14.42 -3.90 7.48
C GLU A 100 -14.87 -5.08 8.34
N ASP A 101 -16.18 -5.21 8.59
CA ASP A 101 -16.76 -6.32 9.35
C ASP A 101 -16.88 -7.56 8.46
N SER A 102 -16.16 -8.62 8.82
CA SER A 102 -16.17 -9.90 8.09
C SER A 102 -17.53 -10.62 8.16
N ASP A 103 -18.38 -10.25 9.11
CA ASP A 103 -19.76 -10.76 9.19
C ASP A 103 -20.74 -9.94 8.33
N SER A 104 -20.30 -8.83 7.73
CA SER A 104 -21.13 -8.03 6.83
C SER A 104 -21.44 -8.78 5.53
N HIS A 105 -22.71 -8.76 5.12
CA HIS A 105 -23.13 -9.35 3.85
C HIS A 105 -22.40 -8.74 2.64
N VAL A 106 -22.05 -7.46 2.70
CA VAL A 106 -21.32 -6.79 1.61
C VAL A 106 -19.89 -7.31 1.52
N ASN A 107 -19.21 -7.45 2.67
CA ASN A 107 -17.86 -8.01 2.75
C ASN A 107 -17.81 -9.44 2.18
N GLN A 108 -18.72 -10.31 2.64
CA GLN A 108 -18.81 -11.69 2.19
C GLN A 108 -19.19 -11.83 0.72
N ALA A 109 -20.12 -11.00 0.22
CA ALA A 109 -20.56 -11.04 -1.17
C ALA A 109 -19.45 -10.59 -2.15
N LEU A 110 -18.57 -9.69 -1.73
CA LEU A 110 -17.45 -9.20 -2.53
C LEU A 110 -16.18 -10.05 -2.35
N GLY A 111 -16.17 -10.99 -1.40
CA GLY A 111 -15.01 -11.84 -1.14
C GLY A 111 -13.85 -11.09 -0.48
N MET A 112 -14.15 -10.03 0.26
CA MET A 112 -13.15 -9.20 0.92
C MET A 112 -12.37 -9.96 1.99
N VAL A 113 -11.07 -9.70 2.09
CA VAL A 113 -10.19 -10.34 3.08
C VAL A 113 -9.39 -9.27 3.82
N ASN A 114 -9.18 -9.47 5.12
CA ASN A 114 -8.28 -8.67 5.96
C ASN A 114 -8.55 -7.14 5.96
N LEU A 115 -9.81 -6.72 5.83
CA LEU A 115 -10.18 -5.30 5.84
C LEU A 115 -10.26 -4.68 7.23
N ALA A 116 -10.47 -5.47 8.28
CA ALA A 116 -10.43 -4.97 9.66
C ALA A 116 -8.99 -4.59 10.05
N ALA A 117 -8.83 -3.46 10.75
CA ALA A 117 -7.50 -2.91 11.04
C ALA A 117 -6.54 -3.88 11.75
N GLN A 118 -7.06 -4.80 12.58
CA GLN A 118 -6.24 -5.80 13.26
C GLN A 118 -5.64 -6.84 12.30
N ASP A 119 -6.31 -7.11 11.17
CA ASP A 119 -5.95 -8.15 10.20
C ASP A 119 -5.09 -7.57 9.05
N TRP A 120 -4.87 -6.26 9.01
CA TRP A 120 -4.18 -5.59 7.91
C TRP A 120 -2.77 -6.12 7.60
N PHE A 121 -2.12 -6.75 8.57
CA PHE A 121 -0.77 -7.28 8.43
C PHE A 121 -0.75 -8.78 8.15
N ASP A 122 -1.91 -9.43 8.15
CA ASP A 122 -2.03 -10.83 7.79
C ASP A 122 -1.85 -10.98 6.27
N PRO A 123 -1.06 -11.97 5.84
CA PRO A 123 -0.77 -12.15 4.44
C PRO A 123 -2.02 -12.60 3.69
N PHE A 124 -2.19 -12.11 2.46
CA PHE A 124 -3.22 -12.59 1.53
C PHE A 124 -2.96 -14.06 1.16
N ASP A 125 -1.69 -14.40 0.94
CA ASP A 125 -1.21 -15.75 0.69
C ASP A 125 -0.20 -16.16 1.79
N PRO A 126 -0.51 -17.17 2.61
CA PRO A 126 0.40 -17.67 3.65
C PRO A 126 1.79 -18.05 3.14
N GLU A 127 1.94 -18.48 1.89
CA GLU A 127 3.24 -18.83 1.30
C GLU A 127 4.13 -17.60 1.05
N GLN A 128 3.52 -16.41 0.97
CA GLN A 128 4.22 -15.15 0.68
C GLN A 128 4.50 -14.31 1.94
N THR A 129 4.27 -14.88 3.13
CA THR A 129 4.46 -14.23 4.42
C THR A 129 5.84 -13.56 4.55
N ARG A 130 5.85 -12.26 4.91
CA ARG A 130 7.08 -11.52 5.20
C ARG A 130 7.81 -12.13 6.40
N ASN A 131 9.15 -12.09 6.39
CA ASN A 131 9.95 -12.57 7.52
C ASN A 131 9.53 -11.86 8.83
N PRO A 132 9.12 -12.58 9.89
CA PRO A 132 8.65 -11.97 11.14
C PRO A 132 9.76 -11.25 11.91
N ASN A 133 11.03 -11.61 11.69
CA ASN A 133 12.18 -11.04 12.36
C ASN A 133 12.80 -9.86 11.60
N ARG A 134 12.12 -9.31 10.59
CA ARG A 134 12.59 -8.13 9.87
C ARG A 134 12.65 -6.92 10.81
N GLY A 135 13.82 -6.29 10.88
CA GLY A 135 14.07 -5.13 11.72
C GLY A 135 13.37 -3.87 11.19
N PHE A 136 13.26 -2.85 12.04
CA PHE A 136 12.91 -1.50 11.59
C PHE A 136 14.14 -0.83 10.99
N ARG A 137 13.99 0.02 9.96
CA ARG A 137 15.06 0.97 9.64
C ARG A 137 15.35 1.84 10.86
N GLN A 138 16.60 1.84 11.31
CA GLN A 138 17.07 2.86 12.23
C GLN A 138 17.26 4.15 11.43
N GLN A 139 16.54 5.19 11.83
CA GLN A 139 16.66 6.54 11.25
C GLN A 139 17.93 7.23 11.77
#